data_AF-X1M4N0-F1
#
_entry.id   AF-X1M4N0-F1
#
_cell.length_a   1.000
_cell.length_b   1.000
_cell.length_c   1.000
_cell.angle_alpha   90.00
_cell.angle_beta   90.00
_cell.angle_gamma   90.00
#
_symmetry.space_group_name_H-M   'P 1'
#
loop_
_entity.id
_entity.type
_entity.pdbx_description
1 polymer ?
#
loop_
_entity_poly.entity_id
_entity_poly.type
_entity_poly.pdbx_seq_one_letter_code
_entity_poly.pdbx_strand_id
1 'polypeptide(L)' 'MAGLGDLYVNDAFSVSHRVHASVVAITKLIPSYAGLRFEAEIKNLSRVMEEYKRPF' A
#
# COMPACT_ATOMS: atom_id res chain seq x y z
N MET A 1 15.80 -10.05 -0.77
CA MET A 1 15.14 -8.86 -1.36
C MET A 1 15.69 -7.57 -0.78
N ALA A 2 15.76 -7.37 0.54
CA ALA A 2 16.27 -6.13 1.12
C ALA A 2 17.71 -5.76 0.67
N GLY A 3 18.59 -6.74 0.44
CA GLY A 3 19.93 -6.47 -0.11
C GLY A 3 19.97 -6.07 -1.60
N LEU A 4 18.83 -5.92 -2.27
CA LEU A 4 18.76 -5.52 -3.69
C LEU A 4 18.58 -4.00 -3.87
N GLY A 5 18.38 -3.24 -2.79
CA GLY A 5 18.24 -1.78 -2.86
C GLY A 5 18.08 -1.15 -1.48
N ASP A 6 18.31 0.16 -1.41
CA ASP A 6 18.30 0.91 -0.16
C ASP A 6 16.90 1.36 0.28
N LEU A 7 15.97 1.44 -0.68
CA LEU A 7 14.60 1.92 -0.49
C LEU A 7 13.60 0.94 -1.11
N TYR A 8 12.43 0.82 -0.49
CA TYR A 8 11.31 0.05 -1.02
C TYR A 8 10.12 0.96 -1.33
N VAL A 9 9.50 0.76 -2.49
CA VAL A 9 8.26 1.44 -2.89
C VAL A 9 7.22 0.39 -3.23
N ASN A 10 6.10 0.38 -2.52
CA ASN A 10 4.96 -0.47 -2.83
C ASN A 10 3.97 0.29 -3.72
N ASP A 11 3.93 -0.06 -5.01
CA ASP A 11 2.93 0.44 -5.96
C ASP A 11 1.87 -0.62 -6.33
N ALA A 12 1.74 -1.67 -5.51
CA ALA A 12 0.90 -2.84 -5.76
C ALA A 12 -0.21 -3.00 -4.68
N PHE A 13 -1.19 -2.09 -4.70
CA PHE A 13 -2.31 -2.09 -3.75
C PHE A 13 -3.07 -3.43 -3.71
N SER A 14 -3.37 -3.99 -4.88
CA SER A 14 -4.23 -5.18 -5.01
C SER A 14 -3.71 -6.41 -4.27
N VAL A 15 -2.39 -6.55 -4.06
CA VAL A 15 -1.78 -7.68 -3.33
C VAL A 15 -1.43 -7.34 -1.89
N SER A 16 -1.65 -6.09 -1.47
CA SER A 16 -1.22 -5.60 -0.16
C SER A 16 -2.07 -6.09 1.00
N HIS A 17 -3.20 -6.76 0.71
CA HIS A 17 -3.97 -7.53 1.68
C HIS A 17 -3.30 -8.86 2.09
N ARG A 18 -2.18 -9.24 1.45
CA ARG A 18 -1.50 -10.53 1.69
C ARG A 18 -0.16 -10.35 2.39
N VAL A 19 0.14 -11.24 3.32
CA VAL A 19 1.39 -11.23 4.11
C VAL A 19 2.49 -12.00 3.38
N HIS A 20 3.00 -11.43 2.29
CA HIS A 20 4.14 -11.99 1.54
C HIS A 20 5.46 -11.28 1.86
N ALA A 21 6.58 -11.95 1.61
CA ALA A 21 7.92 -11.41 1.87
C ALA A 21 8.19 -10.10 1.11
N SER A 22 7.77 -10.04 -0.16
CA SER A 22 7.93 -8.87 -1.03
C SER A 22 6.98 -7.72 -0.73
N VAL A 23 6.03 -7.89 0.19
CA VAL A 23 4.98 -6.90 0.49
C VAL A 23 5.09 -6.42 1.93
N VAL A 24 5.21 -7.35 2.89
CA VAL A 24 5.15 -7.06 4.33
C VAL A 24 6.48 -7.30 5.03
N ALA A 25 7.23 -8.34 4.68
CA ALA A 25 8.50 -8.60 5.38
C ALA A 25 9.56 -7.56 5.01
N ILE A 26 9.62 -7.14 3.74
CA ILE A 26 10.57 -6.14 3.25
C ILE A 26 10.40 -4.77 3.94
N THR A 27 9.18 -4.39 4.30
CA THR A 27 8.90 -3.09 4.93
C THR A 27 9.45 -2.95 6.34
N LYS A 28 9.78 -4.07 6.97
CA LYS A 28 10.41 -4.13 8.30
C LYS A 28 11.93 -4.03 8.25
N LEU A 29 12.51 -4.14 7.06
CA LEU A 29 13.96 -4.26 6.87
C LEU A 29 14.59 -2.99 6.30
N ILE A 30 13.87 -2.26 5.45
CA ILE A 30 14.35 -1.03 4.79
C ILE A 30 13.27 0.06 4.76
N PRO A 31 13.65 1.35 4.67
CA PRO A 31 12.70 2.44 4.52
C PRO A 31 11.74 2.20 3.36
N SER A 32 10.45 2.43 3.62
CA SER A 32 9.37 1.94 2.78
C SER A 32 8.31 3.01 2.54
N TYR A 33 7.89 3.14 1.29
CA TYR A 33 6.97 4.18 0.83
C TYR A 33 5.85 3.58 -0.02
N ALA A 34 4.71 4.27 -0.06
CA ALA A 34 3.66 3.97 -1.03
C ALA A 34 4.00 4.63 -2.38
N GLY A 35 3.77 3.91 -3.47
CA GLY A 35 3.84 4.46 -4.82
C GLY A 35 2.63 5.33 -5.16
N LEU A 36 2.69 6.04 -6.29
CA LEU A 36 1.64 6.98 -6.70
C LEU A 36 0.31 6.29 -7.00
N ARG A 37 0.33 5.09 -7.59
CA ARG A 37 -0.91 4.33 -7.87
C ARG A 37 -1.50 3.78 -6.59
N PHE A 38 -0.64 3.34 -5.67
CA PHE A 38 -1.07 2.94 -4.34
C PHE A 38 -1.76 4.09 -3.60
N GLU A 39 -1.13 5.27 -3.60
CA GLU A 39 -1.69 6.46 -2.95
C GLU A 39 -3.05 6.86 -3.55
N ALA A 40 -3.17 6.85 -4.89
CA ALA A 40 -4.43 7.12 -5.58
C ALA A 40 -5.54 6.15 -5.19
N GLU A 41 -5.21 4.85 -5.07
CA GLU A 41 -6.16 3.82 -4.67
C GLU A 41 -6.65 4.00 -3.22
N ILE A 42 -5.73 4.32 -2.31
CA ILE A 42 -6.08 4.66 -0.91
C ILE A 42 -6.99 5.89 -0.87
N LYS A 43 -6.65 6.96 -1.61
CA LYS A 43 -7.49 8.18 -1.67
C LYS A 43 -8.90 7.87 -2.17
N ASN A 44 -9.03 7.08 -3.23
CA ASN A 44 -10.34 6.70 -3.76
C ASN A 44 -11.13 5.86 -2.76
N LEU A 45 -10.49 4.87 -2.14
CA LEU A 45 -11.13 4.02 -1.14
C LEU A 45 -11.57 4.81 0.09
N SER A 46 -10.71 5.70 0.61
CA SER A 46 -11.03 6.60 1.73
C SER A 46 -12.25 7.46 1.43
N ARG A 47 -12.35 8.04 0.23
CA ARG A 47 -13.53 8.85 -0.17
C ARG A 47 -14.81 8.03 -0.12
N VAL A 48 -14.81 6.80 -0.64
CA VAL A 48 -15.98 5.91 -0.59
C VAL A 48 -16.35 5.54 0.85
N MET A 49 -15.36 5.37 1.73
CA MET A 49 -15.59 5.04 3.14
C MET A 49 -16.07 6.24 3.97
N GLU A 50 -15.55 7.45 3.71
CA GLU A 50 -15.79 8.66 4.50
C GLU A 50 -17.01 9.47 4.03
N GLU A 51 -17.30 9.53 2.73
CA GLU A 51 -18.44 10.28 2.16
C GLU A 51 -19.79 9.53 2.34
N TYR A 52 -19.79 8.42 3.08
CA TYR A 52 -20.93 7.56 3.33
C TYR A 52 -22.01 8.24 4.21
N LYS A 53 -22.85 9.10 3.62
CA LYS A 53 -24.09 9.61 4.20
C LYS A 53 -25.30 8.82 3.65
N ARG A 54 -25.83 7.94 4.50
CA ARG A 54 -27.00 7.07 4.28
C ARG A 54 -28.34 7.84 4.27
N PRO A 55 -29.45 7.29 3.71
CA PRO A 55 -29.76 5.86 3.62
C PRO A 55 -29.66 5.23 2.23
N PHE A 56 -29.40 3.91 2.24
CA PHE A 56 -29.55 2.99 1.11
C PHE A 56 -31.03 2.72 0.88
#